data_AF-A0A679KBH9-F1
#
_entry.id   AF-A0A679KBH9-F1
#
_cell.length_a   1.000
_cell.length_b   1.000
_cell.length_c   1.000
_cell.angle_alpha   90.00
_cell.angle_beta   90.00
_cell.angle_gamma   90.00
#
_symmetry.space_group_name_H-M   'P 1'
#
loop_
_entity.id
_entity.type
_entity.pdbx_description
1 polymer ?
#
loop_
_entity_poly.entity_id
_entity_poly.type
_entity_poly.pdbx_seq_one_letter_code
_entity_poly.pdbx_strand_id
1 'polypeptide(L)'
;MLLNFALSVRLNRRGAALTSLTLLLAGAMSAATAPAKADRIENQVAVFSALDKVTAHISKFEVALGETATFGALKITPRACYSRPPTEEPKTTTFVEIEETQLDGSEKRIFTGWMFAESPGIYGLEHPTYDVWLTECNKPARTIVEQKPVAPEGAPADAPATAEGQQPPDAGYQDNGGAPADQDYRRRVRR
;
A
#
# COMPACT_ATOMS: atom_id res chain seq x y z
N MET A 1 -54.93 13.91 6.83
CA MET A 1 -55.56 12.60 6.51
C MET A 1 -54.83 11.56 7.35
N LEU A 2 -55.19 11.48 8.63
CA LEU A 2 -55.96 10.35 9.20
C LEU A 2 -55.23 9.01 9.01
N LEU A 3 -54.65 8.46 10.07
CA LEU A 3 -55.11 7.18 10.60
C LEU A 3 -54.61 6.97 12.04
N ASN A 4 -55.55 7.05 12.97
CA ASN A 4 -55.47 6.47 14.31
C ASN A 4 -55.40 4.94 14.20
N PHE A 5 -54.44 4.31 14.88
CA PHE A 5 -54.57 2.91 15.31
C PHE A 5 -54.43 2.86 16.83
N ALA A 6 -55.59 2.88 17.48
CA ALA A 6 -55.72 2.60 18.90
C ALA A 6 -55.52 1.10 19.13
N LEU A 7 -54.40 0.70 19.74
CA LEU A 7 -54.23 -0.66 20.28
C LEU A 7 -54.46 -0.60 21.80
N SER A 8 -55.68 -0.94 22.20
CA SER A 8 -56.07 -1.11 23.60
C SER A 8 -55.35 -2.32 24.21
N VAL A 9 -54.29 -2.07 24.98
CA VAL A 9 -53.67 -3.10 25.83
C VAL A 9 -54.40 -3.11 27.17
N ARG A 10 -55.25 -4.12 27.40
CA ARG A 10 -55.84 -4.39 28.72
C ARG A 10 -54.77 -5.02 29.62
N LEU A 11 -54.19 -4.23 30.52
CA LEU A 11 -53.23 -4.71 31.52
C LEU A 11 -53.96 -5.52 32.60
N ASN A 12 -53.87 -6.86 32.52
CA ASN A 12 -54.34 -7.73 33.59
C ASN A 12 -53.24 -7.85 34.66
N ARG A 13 -53.51 -7.34 35.87
CA ARG A 13 -52.61 -7.31 37.04
C ARG A 13 -52.41 -8.71 37.65
N ARG A 14 -51.78 -9.67 36.97
CA ARG A 14 -51.32 -10.94 37.60
C ARG A 14 -50.09 -11.50 36.87
N GLY A 15 -48.89 -11.13 37.31
CA GLY A 15 -47.66 -11.75 36.78
C GLY A 15 -46.40 -10.91 36.91
N ALA A 16 -46.09 -10.37 38.08
CA ALA A 16 -44.92 -9.49 38.29
C ALA A 16 -43.64 -10.23 38.75
N ALA A 17 -43.59 -11.56 38.69
CA ALA A 17 -42.49 -12.33 39.30
C ALA A 17 -41.58 -13.09 38.31
N LEU A 18 -41.89 -13.13 37.01
CA LEU A 18 -41.15 -13.92 36.02
C LEU A 18 -40.40 -13.10 34.96
N THR A 19 -40.55 -11.78 34.96
CA THR A 19 -39.91 -10.90 33.96
C THR A 19 -38.56 -10.33 34.41
N SER A 20 -38.16 -10.53 35.67
CA SER A 20 -36.93 -9.95 36.22
C SER A 20 -35.67 -10.76 35.88
N LEU A 21 -35.79 -12.05 35.54
CA LEU A 21 -34.63 -12.93 35.32
C LEU A 21 -34.13 -12.92 33.87
N THR A 22 -34.94 -12.50 32.90
CA THR A 22 -34.54 -12.44 31.48
C THR A 22 -33.78 -11.18 31.10
N LEU A 23 -33.87 -10.09 31.88
CA LEU A 23 -33.10 -8.87 31.61
C LEU A 23 -31.62 -8.95 32.03
N LEU A 24 -31.23 -9.89 32.90
CA LEU A 24 -29.85 -10.01 33.38
C LEU A 24 -28.95 -10.87 32.48
N LEU A 25 -29.52 -11.74 31.63
CA LEU A 25 -28.72 -12.54 30.67
C LEU A 25 -28.47 -11.83 29.33
N ALA A 26 -29.22 -10.77 29.00
CA ALA A 26 -29.05 -10.05 27.73
C ALA A 26 -27.90 -9.02 27.75
N GLY A 27 -27.37 -8.66 28.92
CA GLY A 27 -26.32 -7.64 29.06
C GLY A 27 -24.88 -8.16 28.97
N ALA A 28 -24.65 -9.47 29.05
CA ALA A 28 -23.31 -10.05 29.20
C ALA A 28 -22.57 -10.33 27.88
N MET A 29 -23.22 -10.19 26.73
CA MET A 29 -22.65 -10.60 25.43
C MET A 29 -22.01 -9.46 24.61
N SER A 30 -21.71 -8.30 25.22
CA SER A 30 -21.24 -7.11 24.49
C SER A 30 -19.76 -6.75 24.66
N ALA A 31 -18.91 -7.64 25.22
CA ALA A 31 -17.54 -7.28 25.57
C ALA A 31 -16.49 -8.24 24.99
N ALA A 32 -16.20 -8.15 23.68
CA ALA A 32 -14.92 -8.55 23.08
C ALA A 32 -14.82 -8.15 21.59
N THR A 33 -14.90 -6.87 21.26
CA THR A 33 -14.49 -6.38 19.92
C THR A 33 -13.05 -5.87 20.00
N ALA A 34 -12.08 -6.76 19.80
CA ALA A 34 -10.69 -6.35 19.60
C ALA A 34 -10.56 -5.66 18.22
N PRO A 35 -9.88 -4.50 18.12
CA PRO A 35 -9.67 -3.85 16.83
C PRO A 35 -8.72 -4.67 15.96
N ALA A 36 -9.17 -5.06 14.76
CA ALA A 36 -8.30 -5.64 13.76
C ALA A 36 -7.27 -4.59 13.30
N LYS A 37 -5.98 -4.85 13.50
CA LYS A 37 -4.91 -4.00 12.98
C LYS A 37 -4.68 -4.35 11.51
N ALA A 38 -5.26 -3.56 10.61
CA ALA A 38 -4.98 -3.65 9.18
C ALA A 38 -3.64 -2.97 8.91
N ASP A 39 -2.54 -3.71 8.98
CA ASP A 39 -1.19 -3.19 8.82
C ASP A 39 -0.96 -2.75 7.37
N ARG A 40 -0.82 -1.44 7.15
CA ARG A 40 -0.68 -0.85 5.82
C ARG A 40 0.73 -0.34 5.69
N ILE A 41 1.45 -0.83 4.68
CA ILE A 41 2.82 -0.43 4.41
C ILE A 41 2.79 0.78 3.48
N GLU A 42 3.35 1.89 3.93
CA GLU A 42 3.53 3.09 3.11
C GLU A 42 4.77 2.94 2.24
N ASN A 43 4.65 3.25 0.96
CA ASN A 43 5.70 3.07 -0.04
C ASN A 43 6.04 4.40 -0.70
N GLN A 44 7.31 4.60 -1.02
CA GLN A 44 7.79 5.84 -1.64
C GLN A 44 7.72 5.82 -3.16
N VAL A 45 7.51 4.66 -3.78
CA VAL A 45 7.47 4.50 -5.23
C VAL A 45 6.20 3.74 -5.64
N ALA A 46 5.50 4.29 -6.62
CA ALA A 46 4.40 3.64 -7.31
C ALA A 46 4.90 3.11 -8.66
N VAL A 47 4.51 1.88 -8.98
CA VAL A 47 4.89 1.24 -10.24
C VAL A 47 3.65 1.08 -11.09
N PHE A 48 3.68 1.66 -12.29
CA PHE A 48 2.57 1.65 -13.22
C PHE A 48 2.93 0.81 -14.44
N SER A 49 1.90 0.21 -15.03
CA SER A 49 1.95 -0.25 -16.41
C SER A 49 1.09 0.68 -17.26
N ALA A 50 1.57 0.97 -18.46
CA ALA A 50 0.82 1.73 -19.45
C ALA A 50 0.84 1.05 -20.80
N LEU A 51 -0.33 0.99 -21.44
CA LEU A 51 -0.55 0.49 -22.79
C LEU A 51 -0.79 1.68 -23.72
N ASP A 52 -0.06 1.73 -24.82
CA ASP A 52 -0.45 2.53 -25.99
C ASP A 52 -1.31 1.65 -26.91
N LYS A 53 -2.61 1.98 -27.03
CA LYS A 53 -3.58 1.25 -27.85
C LYS A 53 -3.32 1.42 -29.36
N VAL A 54 -2.57 2.44 -29.77
CA VAL A 54 -2.22 2.69 -31.18
C VAL A 54 -1.06 1.82 -31.63
N THR A 55 0.00 1.76 -30.81
CA THR A 55 1.20 0.96 -31.11
C THR A 55 1.18 -0.45 -30.54
N ALA A 56 0.17 -0.78 -29.72
CA ALA A 56 0.05 -2.03 -28.97
C ALA A 56 1.27 -2.33 -28.07
N HIS A 57 1.96 -1.28 -27.61
CA HIS A 57 3.13 -1.40 -26.75
C HIS A 57 2.77 -1.18 -25.28
N ILE A 58 3.22 -2.09 -24.41
CA ILE A 58 3.06 -2.00 -22.96
C ILE A 58 4.42 -1.70 -22.33
N SER A 59 4.45 -0.68 -21.48
CA SER A 59 5.64 -0.33 -20.70
C SER A 59 5.34 -0.32 -19.21
N LYS A 60 6.31 -0.72 -18.40
CA LYS A 60 6.26 -0.63 -16.93
C LYS A 60 7.28 0.41 -16.48
N PHE A 61 6.87 1.33 -15.62
CA PHE A 61 7.74 2.39 -15.13
C PHE A 61 7.46 2.69 -13.65
N GLU A 62 8.51 3.11 -12.95
CA GLU A 62 8.46 3.50 -11.55
C GLU A 62 8.39 5.02 -11.43
N VAL A 63 7.57 5.51 -10.51
CA VAL A 63 7.43 6.94 -10.22
C VAL A 63 7.50 7.14 -8.72
N ALA A 64 8.41 7.99 -8.25
CA ALA A 64 8.45 8.37 -6.85
C ALA A 64 7.23 9.22 -6.48
N LEU A 65 6.78 9.13 -5.24
CA LEU A 65 5.65 9.93 -4.77
C LEU A 65 5.94 11.43 -4.90
N GLY A 66 5.02 12.14 -5.51
CA GLY A 66 5.12 13.58 -5.77
C GLY A 66 5.90 13.95 -7.03
N GLU A 67 6.59 13.00 -7.65
CA GLU A 67 7.23 13.20 -8.95
C GLU A 67 6.26 12.89 -10.10
N THR A 68 6.56 13.42 -11.28
CA THR A 68 5.76 13.22 -12.48
C THR A 68 6.54 12.42 -13.50
N ALA A 69 5.96 11.31 -13.96
CA ALA A 69 6.45 10.58 -15.13
C ALA A 69 5.59 10.88 -16.35
N THR A 70 6.18 10.77 -17.54
CA THR A 70 5.48 11.02 -18.80
C THR A 70 5.38 9.74 -19.62
N PHE A 71 4.19 9.46 -20.13
CA PHE A 71 3.93 8.37 -21.08
C PHE A 71 3.03 8.88 -22.20
N GLY A 72 3.57 8.97 -23.42
CA GLY A 72 2.86 9.60 -24.54
C GLY A 72 2.52 11.05 -24.22
N ALA A 73 1.23 11.39 -24.26
CA ALA A 73 0.72 12.71 -23.88
C ALA A 73 0.34 12.83 -22.39
N LEU A 74 0.46 11.74 -21.62
CA LEU A 74 0.03 11.68 -20.23
C LEU A 74 1.17 12.05 -19.28
N LYS A 75 0.83 12.83 -18.25
CA LYS A 75 1.66 13.14 -17.08
C LYS A 75 1.04 12.47 -15.86
N ILE A 76 1.76 11.51 -15.28
CA ILE A 76 1.29 10.67 -14.18
C ILE A 76 2.02 11.08 -12.90
N THR A 77 1.26 11.50 -11.89
CA THR A 77 1.81 11.96 -10.60
C THR A 77 1.16 11.21 -9.43
N PRO A 78 1.80 10.16 -8.88
CA PRO A 78 1.29 9.48 -7.69
C PRO A 78 1.50 10.35 -6.44
N ARG A 79 0.48 10.44 -5.59
CA ARG A 79 0.53 11.20 -4.32
C ARG A 79 0.66 10.29 -3.09
N ALA A 80 0.20 9.05 -3.18
CA ALA A 80 0.30 8.05 -2.11
C ALA A 80 0.36 6.65 -2.72
N CYS A 81 1.13 5.73 -2.13
CA CYS A 81 1.17 4.32 -2.54
C CYS A 81 1.22 3.44 -1.28
N TYR A 82 0.32 2.46 -1.21
CA TYR A 82 0.21 1.54 -0.08
C TYR A 82 0.20 0.09 -0.55
N SER A 83 0.84 -0.78 0.22
CA SER A 83 0.80 -2.23 0.05
C SER A 83 0.47 -2.93 1.36
N ARG A 84 0.27 -4.25 1.30
CA ARG A 84 0.05 -5.12 2.45
C ARG A 84 1.23 -6.09 2.64
N PRO A 85 1.48 -6.53 3.89
CA PRO A 85 2.40 -7.64 4.13
C PRO A 85 1.96 -8.91 3.38
N PRO A 86 2.90 -9.79 3.01
CA PRO A 86 2.57 -11.04 2.30
C PRO A 86 1.78 -12.05 3.14
N THR A 87 1.59 -11.79 4.44
CA THR A 87 0.77 -12.63 5.34
C THR A 87 -0.73 -12.29 5.28
N GLU A 88 -1.10 -11.19 4.64
CA GLU A 88 -2.49 -10.75 4.43
C GLU A 88 -2.86 -10.88 2.95
N GLU A 89 -4.16 -10.77 2.63
CA GLU A 89 -4.62 -10.66 1.24
C GLU A 89 -3.94 -9.46 0.55
N PRO A 90 -3.36 -9.64 -0.65
CA PRO A 90 -2.75 -8.55 -1.40
C PRO A 90 -3.75 -7.43 -1.65
N LYS A 91 -3.37 -6.22 -1.24
CA LYS A 91 -4.16 -5.02 -1.51
C LYS A 91 -3.23 -3.84 -1.71
N THR A 92 -2.94 -3.55 -2.96
CA THR A 92 -2.01 -2.49 -3.36
C THR A 92 -2.82 -1.37 -3.99
N THR A 93 -2.67 -0.16 -3.45
CA THR A 93 -3.46 0.98 -3.89
C THR A 93 -2.62 2.25 -3.97
N THR A 94 -2.92 3.10 -4.94
CA THR A 94 -2.26 4.39 -5.14
C THR A 94 -3.31 5.46 -5.33
N PHE A 95 -3.07 6.66 -4.80
CA PHE A 95 -3.81 7.84 -5.22
C PHE A 95 -2.97 8.56 -6.26
N VAL A 96 -3.52 8.77 -7.44
CA VAL A 96 -2.80 9.33 -8.59
C VAL A 96 -3.61 10.42 -9.27
N GLU A 97 -2.89 11.44 -9.71
CA GLU A 97 -3.38 12.51 -10.57
C GLU A 97 -2.76 12.31 -11.95
N ILE A 98 -3.60 12.29 -12.99
CA ILE A 98 -3.14 12.16 -14.37
C ILE A 98 -3.67 13.32 -15.20
N GLU A 99 -2.74 13.98 -15.88
CA GLU A 99 -2.99 15.09 -16.76
C GLU A 99 -2.64 14.69 -18.20
N GLU A 100 -3.41 15.19 -19.15
CA GLU A 100 -3.15 15.04 -20.58
C GLU A 100 -2.66 16.37 -21.15
N THR A 101 -1.59 16.30 -21.95
CA THR A 101 -1.11 17.42 -22.74
C THR A 101 -1.93 17.50 -24.03
N GLN A 102 -2.73 18.55 -24.15
CA GLN A 102 -3.60 18.80 -25.30
C GLN A 102 -2.79 19.28 -26.52
N LEU A 103 -3.43 19.29 -27.70
CA LEU A 103 -2.81 19.74 -28.95
C LEU A 103 -2.37 21.21 -28.94
N ASP A 104 -3.03 22.04 -28.14
CA ASP A 104 -2.69 23.46 -27.93
C ASP A 104 -1.60 23.65 -26.86
N GLY A 105 -1.07 22.57 -26.30
CA GLY A 105 -0.06 22.56 -25.24
C GLY A 105 -0.62 22.79 -23.83
N SER A 106 -1.93 22.94 -23.67
CA SER A 106 -2.56 23.04 -22.35
C SER A 106 -2.57 21.70 -21.63
N GLU A 107 -2.49 21.73 -20.29
CA GLU A 107 -2.55 20.52 -19.46
C GLU A 107 -3.93 20.41 -18.83
N LYS A 108 -4.61 19.30 -19.11
CA LYS A 108 -5.94 19.01 -18.59
C LYS A 108 -5.89 17.79 -17.71
N ARG A 109 -6.36 17.92 -16.46
CA ARG A 109 -6.52 16.77 -15.57
C ARG A 109 -7.66 15.88 -16.03
N ILE A 110 -7.33 14.65 -16.42
CA ILE A 110 -8.28 13.66 -16.96
C ILE A 110 -8.63 12.58 -15.93
N PHE A 111 -7.78 12.36 -14.93
CA PHE A 111 -8.04 11.40 -13.86
C PHE A 111 -7.49 11.91 -12.51
N THR A 112 -8.25 11.66 -11.45
CA THR A 112 -7.81 11.86 -10.07
C THR A 112 -8.57 10.89 -9.20
N GLY A 113 -7.86 9.96 -8.59
CA GLY A 113 -8.51 8.95 -7.78
C GLY A 113 -7.59 7.84 -7.30
N TRP A 114 -8.21 6.89 -6.61
CA TRP A 114 -7.57 5.68 -6.15
C TRP A 114 -7.55 4.63 -7.26
N MET A 115 -6.38 4.08 -7.55
CA MET A 115 -6.23 2.86 -8.36
C MET A 115 -5.89 1.68 -7.45
N PHE A 116 -6.27 0.48 -7.89
CA PHE A 116 -6.03 -0.79 -7.18
C PHE A 116 -5.32 -1.75 -8.12
N ALA A 117 -4.19 -2.30 -7.69
CA ALA A 117 -3.41 -3.23 -8.52
C ALA A 117 -4.16 -4.54 -8.79
N GLU A 118 -5.01 -4.96 -7.86
CA GLU A 118 -5.79 -6.20 -7.95
C GLU A 118 -7.07 -6.02 -8.80
N SER A 119 -7.39 -4.80 -9.23
CA SER A 119 -8.57 -4.50 -10.04
C SER A 119 -8.30 -3.43 -11.10
N PRO A 120 -7.32 -3.65 -12.00
CA PRO A 120 -6.88 -2.64 -12.95
C PRO A 120 -7.98 -2.27 -13.96
N GLY A 121 -8.82 -3.22 -14.39
CA GLY A 121 -9.89 -2.96 -15.37
C GLY A 121 -11.10 -2.18 -14.84
N ILE A 122 -11.16 -1.89 -13.53
CA ILE A 122 -12.24 -1.09 -12.91
C ILE A 122 -11.70 0.24 -12.40
N TYR A 123 -10.46 0.24 -11.89
CA TYR A 123 -9.87 1.39 -11.20
C TYR A 123 -8.61 1.93 -11.88
N GLY A 124 -8.32 1.52 -13.12
CA GLY A 124 -7.32 2.15 -13.98
C GLY A 124 -7.88 3.34 -14.76
N LEU A 125 -6.98 4.09 -15.39
CA LEU A 125 -7.36 5.07 -16.41
C LEU A 125 -7.55 4.35 -17.74
N GLU A 126 -8.78 4.38 -18.24
CA GLU A 126 -9.14 3.96 -19.60
C GLU A 126 -9.25 5.21 -20.48
N HIS A 127 -8.22 5.51 -21.26
CA HIS A 127 -8.21 6.60 -22.22
C HIS A 127 -8.36 6.04 -23.66
N PRO A 128 -8.94 6.78 -24.63
CA PRO A 128 -9.11 6.27 -26.00
C PRO A 128 -7.81 5.80 -26.66
N THR A 129 -6.69 6.42 -26.30
CA THR A 129 -5.36 6.13 -26.87
C THR A 129 -4.45 5.36 -25.91
N TYR A 130 -4.60 5.55 -24.60
CA TYR A 130 -3.68 5.03 -23.60
C TYR A 130 -4.44 4.36 -22.46
N ASP A 131 -3.89 3.32 -21.86
CA ASP A 131 -4.37 2.82 -20.57
C ASP A 131 -3.27 2.90 -19.55
N VAL A 132 -3.60 3.28 -18.32
CA VAL A 132 -2.63 3.34 -17.22
C VAL A 132 -3.25 2.71 -15.99
N TRP A 133 -2.53 1.77 -15.40
CA TRP A 133 -2.95 1.12 -14.16
C TRP A 133 -1.78 0.91 -13.21
N LEU A 134 -2.08 0.92 -11.92
CA LEU A 134 -1.13 0.54 -10.87
C LEU A 134 -0.83 -0.95 -10.98
N THR A 135 0.45 -1.31 -10.86
CA THR A 135 0.85 -2.71 -10.69
C THR A 135 1.34 -3.00 -9.29
N GLU A 136 2.19 -2.15 -8.72
CA GLU A 136 2.91 -2.44 -7.46
C GLU A 136 3.23 -1.12 -6.72
N CYS A 137 3.48 -1.23 -5.42
CA CYS A 137 4.07 -0.17 -4.61
C CYS A 137 5.39 -0.70 -4.00
N ASN A 138 6.49 0.03 -4.20
CA ASN A 138 7.84 -0.37 -3.81
C ASN A 138 8.50 0.66 -2.88
N LYS A 139 9.63 0.26 -2.27
CA LYS A 139 10.44 1.10 -1.36
C LYS A 139 9.63 1.53 -0.12
N PRO A 140 9.34 0.60 0.81
CA PRO A 140 8.55 0.89 1.99
C PRO A 140 9.25 1.96 2.85
N ALA A 141 8.52 3.00 3.26
CA ALA A 141 9.05 4.13 4.01
C ALA A 141 9.46 3.76 5.44
N ARG A 142 8.85 2.72 6.02
CA ARG A 142 9.20 2.15 7.33
C ARG A 142 9.01 0.64 7.31
N THR A 143 10.10 -0.10 7.35
CA THR A 143 10.07 -1.55 7.56
C THR A 143 9.88 -1.79 9.06
N ILE A 144 8.82 -2.49 9.46
CA ILE A 144 8.47 -2.74 10.87
C ILE A 144 9.54 -3.57 11.62
N VAL A 145 10.58 -4.05 10.91
CA VAL A 145 11.72 -4.77 11.48
C VAL A 145 12.72 -3.84 12.19
N GLU A 146 12.81 -2.56 11.83
CA GLU A 146 13.82 -1.63 12.38
C GLU A 146 13.19 -0.62 13.36
N GLN A 147 12.53 -1.11 14.41
CA GLN A 147 12.29 -0.32 15.61
C GLN A 147 12.92 -1.02 16.80
N LYS A 148 14.26 -1.03 16.83
CA LYS A 148 14.96 -1.08 18.10
C LYS A 148 14.71 0.28 18.78
N PRO A 149 14.06 0.33 19.95
CA PRO A 149 13.89 1.60 20.65
C PRO A 149 15.27 2.16 20.98
N VAL A 150 15.58 3.32 20.43
CA VAL A 150 16.69 4.15 20.95
C VAL A 150 16.23 4.65 22.31
N ALA A 151 16.74 4.02 23.36
CA ALA A 151 16.60 4.53 24.71
C ALA A 151 17.30 5.90 24.81
N PRO A 152 16.75 6.86 25.56
CA PRO A 152 17.26 8.22 25.60
C PRO A 152 18.65 8.27 26.23
N GLU A 153 19.54 8.98 25.54
CA GLU A 153 20.86 9.44 25.97
C GLU A 153 20.77 10.14 27.35
N GLY A 154 21.62 9.75 28.30
CA GLY A 154 21.72 10.45 29.57
C GLY A 154 22.63 9.80 30.60
N ALA A 155 23.95 9.86 30.41
CA ALA A 155 24.91 9.91 31.53
C ALA A 155 26.26 10.50 31.05
N PRO A 156 26.74 11.62 31.61
CA PRO A 156 28.09 12.13 31.35
C PRO A 156 29.07 11.62 32.41
N ALA A 157 30.29 11.22 31.99
CA ALA A 157 31.47 11.18 32.85
C ALA A 157 32.75 11.05 32.02
N ASP A 158 33.38 12.20 31.78
CA ASP A 158 34.83 12.51 31.81
C ASP A 158 35.91 11.49 31.39
N ALA A 159 36.64 11.91 30.34
CA ALA A 159 38.11 11.90 30.13
C ALA A 159 38.87 10.59 29.79
N PRO A 160 40.09 10.67 29.18
CA PRO A 160 40.59 11.58 28.15
C PRO A 160 41.15 10.84 26.91
N ALA A 161 41.38 11.60 25.84
CA ALA A 161 42.03 11.15 24.61
C ALA A 161 43.46 10.66 24.83
N THR A 162 43.81 9.52 24.21
CA THR A 162 45.20 9.18 23.87
C THR A 162 45.22 8.77 22.40
N ALA A 163 46.10 9.41 21.63
CA ALA A 163 46.34 9.18 20.23
C ALA A 163 47.55 8.26 20.07
N GLU A 164 47.42 7.19 19.28
CA GLU A 164 48.47 6.41 18.60
C GLU A 164 47.68 5.39 17.73
N GLY A 165 47.64 5.44 16.40
CA GLY A 165 48.77 5.37 15.49
C GLY A 165 49.09 3.90 15.22
N GLN A 166 48.48 3.29 14.18
CA GLN A 166 49.10 2.32 13.25
C GLN A 166 48.08 1.71 12.26
N GLN A 167 48.31 1.95 10.97
CA GLN A 167 48.02 1.05 9.82
C GLN A 167 49.40 0.54 9.31
N PRO A 168 49.60 -0.48 8.44
CA PRO A 168 48.70 -1.34 7.64
C PRO A 168 49.15 -2.86 7.77
N PRO A 169 48.99 -3.86 6.86
CA PRO A 169 48.88 -3.81 5.40
C PRO A 169 47.63 -4.45 4.77
N ASP A 170 47.37 -3.92 3.58
CA ASP A 170 46.59 -4.42 2.46
C ASP A 170 46.69 -5.95 2.27
N ALA A 171 45.54 -6.63 2.30
CA ALA A 171 45.40 -8.00 1.79
C ALA A 171 44.25 -7.99 0.79
N GLY A 172 44.61 -7.76 -0.47
CA GLY A 172 43.71 -7.81 -1.60
C GLY A 172 42.98 -9.16 -1.68
N TYR A 173 41.65 -9.10 -1.65
CA TYR A 173 40.80 -10.19 -2.13
C TYR A 173 40.32 -9.82 -3.53
N GLN A 174 41.04 -10.30 -4.54
CA GLN A 174 40.50 -10.42 -5.89
C GLN A 174 39.94 -11.81 -6.05
N ASP A 175 38.62 -11.93 -6.13
CA ASP A 175 37.96 -13.13 -6.65
C ASP A 175 37.56 -12.86 -8.10
N ASN A 176 38.49 -13.17 -8.99
CA ASN A 176 38.22 -13.38 -10.40
C ASN A 176 37.78 -14.83 -10.58
N GLY A 177 36.53 -15.12 -10.26
CA GLY A 177 35.89 -16.42 -10.40
C GLY A 177 34.69 -16.34 -11.33
N GLY A 178 34.94 -16.40 -12.64
CA GLY A 178 33.87 -16.53 -13.64
C GLY A 178 33.09 -17.83 -13.43
N ALA A 179 31.84 -17.70 -12.97
CA ALA A 179 30.89 -18.81 -12.96
C ALA A 179 30.33 -18.98 -14.40
N PRO A 180 30.47 -20.16 -15.05
CA PRO A 180 29.77 -20.41 -16.29
C PRO A 180 28.27 -20.47 -15.98
N ALA A 181 27.52 -19.51 -16.52
CA ALA A 181 26.07 -19.58 -16.55
C ALA A 181 25.67 -20.92 -17.17
N ASP A 182 24.96 -21.71 -16.37
CA ASP A 182 24.23 -22.91 -16.70
C ASP A 182 23.52 -22.79 -18.08
N GLN A 183 24.23 -23.20 -19.14
CA GLN A 183 23.68 -23.27 -20.49
C GLN A 183 22.76 -24.49 -20.66
N ASP A 184 22.75 -25.42 -19.69
CA ASP A 184 21.94 -26.63 -19.70
C ASP A 184 20.50 -26.33 -19.26
N TYR A 185 20.31 -25.42 -18.30
CA TYR A 185 19.00 -24.93 -17.88
C TYR A 185 18.25 -24.23 -19.02
N ARG A 186 18.92 -23.38 -19.81
CA ARG A 186 18.29 -22.71 -20.96
C ARG A 186 17.81 -23.68 -22.04
N ARG A 187 18.44 -24.85 -22.19
CA ARG A 187 18.03 -25.85 -23.19
C ARG A 187 16.79 -26.62 -22.78
N ARG A 188 16.61 -26.90 -21.48
CA ARG A 188 15.44 -27.64 -20.97
C ARG A 188 14.13 -26.87 -21.08
N VAL A 189 14.17 -25.54 -20.99
CA VAL A 189 12.95 -24.70 -21.03
C VAL A 189 12.42 -24.48 -22.45
N ARG A 190 13.19 -24.79 -23.50
CA ARG A 190 12.78 -24.62 -24.91
C ARG A 190 12.29 -25.89 -25.60
N ARG A 191 11.90 -26.93 -24.86
CA ARG A 191 11.35 -28.16 -25.43
C ARG A 191 9.88 -28.34 -25.09
#